data_AF-A0A1Q2CJK4-F1
#
_entry.id   AF-A0A1Q2CJK4-F1
#
_cell.length_a   1.000
_cell.length_b   1.000
_cell.length_c   1.000
_cell.angle_alpha   90.00
_cell.angle_beta   90.00
_cell.angle_gamma   90.00
#
_symmetry.space_group_name_H-M   'P 1'
#
loop_
_entity.id
_entity.type
_entity.pdbx_description
1 polymer ?
#
loop_
_entity_poly.entity_id
_entity_poly.type
_entity_poly.pdbx_seq_one_letter_code
_entity_poly.pdbx_strand_id
1 'polypeptide(L)'
;MWVISDEEEIDRLRGRFRGVERVTFVHRGSIEYLEGLATAGHIIQNTSYPSFFSKRNGQVCVDTWHSTSVKKLGFDMPGGNIHSRNMIRSLLISDFVLSPNPFMTRIFRDSYRLQNLYQGKILEVGYPRNDSTLRGLFPIEGVGRGSGVAAG
;
A
#
# COMPACT_ATOMS: atom_id res chain seq x y z
N MET A 1 -0.40 13.19 5.50
CA MET A 1 -1.30 13.51 4.36
C MET A 1 -1.87 12.23 3.81
N TRP A 2 -3.19 12.16 3.65
CA TRP A 2 -3.95 11.08 3.03
C TRP A 2 -4.56 11.59 1.73
N VAL A 3 -4.49 10.78 0.68
CA VAL A 3 -4.99 11.13 -0.65
C VAL A 3 -6.22 10.30 -0.95
N ILE A 4 -7.34 10.95 -1.23
CA ILE A 4 -8.66 10.30 -1.40
C ILE A 4 -9.35 10.91 -2.61
N SER A 5 -10.05 10.10 -3.41
CA SER A 5 -10.76 10.56 -4.62
C SER A 5 -12.22 10.91 -4.38
N ASP A 6 -12.78 10.52 -3.24
CA ASP A 6 -14.17 10.75 -2.85
C ASP A 6 -14.25 11.91 -1.86
N GLU A 7 -14.98 12.97 -2.24
CA GLU A 7 -15.12 14.18 -1.42
C GLU A 7 -15.95 13.94 -0.15
N GLU A 8 -17.00 13.12 -0.22
CA GLU A 8 -17.83 12.79 0.94
C GLU A 8 -17.01 12.01 1.99
N GLU A 9 -16.14 11.12 1.51
CA GLU A 9 -15.19 10.39 2.35
C GLU A 9 -14.20 11.33 3.05
N ILE A 10 -13.69 12.34 2.32
CA ILE A 10 -12.79 13.35 2.88
C ILE A 10 -13.48 14.10 4.01
N ASP A 11 -14.72 14.55 3.81
CA ASP A 11 -15.45 15.31 4.82
C ASP A 11 -15.77 14.46 6.05
N ARG A 12 -16.15 13.20 5.85
CA ARG A 12 -16.35 12.23 6.94
C ARG A 12 -15.07 12.05 7.76
N LEU A 13 -13.92 11.89 7.10
CA LEU A 13 -12.64 11.68 7.76
C LEU A 13 -12.13 12.94 8.47
N ARG A 14 -12.33 14.13 7.89
CA ARG A 14 -12.05 15.40 8.58
C ARG A 14 -12.87 15.53 9.86
N GLY A 15 -14.14 15.14 9.83
CA GLY A 15 -14.97 15.07 11.04
C GLY A 15 -14.42 14.09 12.07
N ARG A 16 -14.06 12.87 11.65
CA ARG A 16 -13.53 11.81 12.54
C ARG A 16 -12.19 12.17 13.18
N PHE A 17 -11.31 12.85 12.45
CA PHE A 17 -9.95 13.20 12.90
C PHE A 17 -9.83 14.68 13.30
N ARG A 18 -10.96 15.34 13.62
CA ARG A 18 -10.98 16.74 14.06
C ARG A 18 -10.11 16.91 15.31
N GLY A 19 -9.15 17.84 15.25
CA GLY A 19 -8.19 18.12 16.33
C GLY A 19 -6.88 17.31 16.26
N VAL A 20 -6.72 16.42 15.27
CA VAL A 20 -5.45 15.70 15.05
C VAL A 20 -4.59 16.46 14.04
N GLU A 21 -3.73 17.36 14.53
CA GLU A 21 -2.96 18.31 13.71
C GLU A 21 -2.02 17.65 12.67
N ARG A 22 -1.57 16.42 12.92
CA ARG A 22 -0.63 15.70 12.05
C ARG A 22 -1.31 14.92 10.91
N VAL A 23 -2.63 14.99 10.81
CA VAL A 23 -3.42 14.25 9.82
C VAL A 23 -4.17 15.22 8.93
N THR A 24 -3.84 15.18 7.64
CA THR A 24 -4.49 15.98 6.59
C THR A 24 -5.03 15.07 5.50
N PHE A 25 -6.16 15.45 4.90
CA PHE A 25 -6.83 14.74 3.81
C PHE A 25 -6.93 15.67 2.61
N VAL A 26 -6.46 15.20 1.45
CA VAL A 26 -6.43 15.95 0.19
C VAL A 26 -7.09 15.15 -0.93
N HIS A 27 -7.70 15.86 -1.86
CA HIS A 27 -8.36 15.25 -3.01
C HIS A 27 -7.34 14.78 -4.06
N ARG A 28 -7.55 13.59 -4.63
CA ARG A 28 -6.66 13.05 -5.66
C ARG A 28 -6.73 13.91 -6.92
N GLY A 29 -5.57 14.42 -7.35
CA GLY A 29 -5.45 15.30 -8.51
C GLY A 29 -5.46 16.79 -8.18
N SER A 30 -5.60 17.18 -6.90
CA SER A 30 -5.42 18.57 -6.49
C SER A 30 -3.95 19.01 -6.55
N ILE A 31 -3.69 20.30 -6.38
CA ILE A 31 -2.32 20.84 -6.34
C ILE A 31 -1.57 20.31 -5.12
N GLU A 32 -2.22 20.28 -3.95
CA GLU A 32 -1.65 19.78 -2.70
C GLU A 32 -1.26 18.31 -2.80
N TYR A 33 -2.02 17.52 -3.57
CA TYR A 33 -1.66 16.15 -3.89
C TYR A 33 -0.36 16.06 -4.70
N LEU A 34 -0.23 16.88 -5.75
CA LEU A 34 0.97 16.92 -6.59
C LEU A 34 2.18 17.41 -5.78
N GLU A 35 2.02 18.44 -4.96
CA GLU A 35 3.04 18.94 -4.04
C GLU A 35 3.44 17.87 -3.03
N GLY A 36 2.48 17.14 -2.47
CA GLY A 36 2.74 16.03 -1.55
C GLY A 36 3.57 14.94 -2.22
N LEU A 37 3.23 14.53 -3.44
CA LEU A 37 4.04 13.59 -4.22
C LEU A 37 5.44 14.12 -4.52
N ALA A 38 5.59 15.41 -4.79
CA ALA A 38 6.87 16.02 -5.11
C ALA A 38 7.77 16.24 -3.89
N THR A 39 7.21 16.41 -2.68
CA THR A 39 7.96 16.87 -1.50
C THR A 39 8.07 15.86 -0.38
N ALA A 40 7.11 14.93 -0.24
CA ALA A 40 7.09 13.98 0.87
C ALA A 40 8.41 13.23 0.99
N GLY A 41 8.88 12.96 2.22
CA GLY A 41 10.04 12.10 2.45
C GLY A 41 9.70 10.61 2.32
N HIS A 42 8.46 10.23 2.62
CA HIS A 42 7.96 8.86 2.53
C HIS A 42 6.63 8.85 1.80
N ILE A 43 6.45 7.91 0.86
CA ILE A 43 5.21 7.69 0.13
C ILE A 43 4.84 6.22 0.31
N ILE A 44 3.66 5.97 0.86
CA ILE A 44 3.15 4.63 1.15
C ILE A 44 1.89 4.41 0.33
N GLN A 45 1.80 3.27 -0.35
CA GLN A 45 0.65 2.88 -1.14
C GLN A 45 0.48 1.36 -1.20
N ASN A 46 -0.62 0.89 -1.78
CA ASN A 46 -0.93 -0.53 -1.87
C ASN A 46 -1.42 -0.97 -3.26
N THR A 47 -1.37 -0.12 -4.28
CA THR A 47 -1.93 -0.40 -5.62
C THR A 47 -0.94 -0.11 -6.73
N SER A 48 -0.89 1.13 -7.21
CA SER A 48 0.19 1.61 -8.07
C SER A 48 0.33 3.11 -8.00
N TYR A 49 1.55 3.62 -8.20
CA TYR A 49 1.74 5.06 -8.36
C TYR A 49 1.05 5.58 -9.64
N PRO A 50 0.65 6.86 -9.68
CA PRO A 50 0.18 7.51 -10.91
C PRO A 50 1.21 7.41 -12.01
N SER A 51 0.78 7.26 -13.27
CA SER A 51 1.67 7.08 -14.43
C SER A 51 2.71 8.20 -14.57
N PHE A 52 2.37 9.43 -14.20
CA PHE A 52 3.25 10.60 -14.25
C PHE A 52 4.20 10.71 -13.05
N PHE A 53 4.02 9.89 -12.00
CA PHE A 53 4.84 9.98 -10.80
C PHE A 53 6.29 9.57 -11.09
N SER A 54 7.20 10.47 -10.73
CA SER A 54 8.65 10.23 -10.76
C SER A 54 9.20 10.49 -9.37
N LYS A 55 9.93 9.52 -8.83
CA LYS A 55 10.53 9.60 -7.49
C LYS A 55 11.73 10.54 -7.49
N ARG A 56 11.81 11.43 -6.49
CA ARG A 56 12.96 12.33 -6.29
C ARG A 56 14.05 11.68 -5.44
N ASN A 57 15.25 12.24 -5.49
CA ASN A 57 16.31 11.85 -4.57
C ASN A 57 15.96 12.15 -3.11
N GLY A 58 16.17 11.17 -2.23
CA GLY A 58 15.82 11.26 -0.80
C GLY A 58 14.37 10.94 -0.46
N GLN A 59 13.55 10.52 -1.43
CA GLN A 59 12.24 9.91 -1.17
C GLN A 59 12.37 8.42 -0.89
N VAL A 60 11.56 7.93 0.04
CA VAL A 60 11.37 6.50 0.31
C VAL A 60 9.95 6.09 -0.12
N CYS A 61 9.87 5.19 -1.08
CA CYS A 61 8.64 4.68 -1.67
C CYS A 61 8.35 3.27 -1.16
N VAL A 62 7.20 3.06 -0.55
CA VAL A 62 6.77 1.77 0.03
C VAL A 62 5.50 1.30 -0.66
N ASP A 63 5.57 0.11 -1.24
CA ASP A 63 4.41 -0.60 -1.79
C ASP A 63 4.05 -1.75 -0.85
N THR A 64 2.91 -1.65 -0.18
CA THR A 64 2.45 -2.70 0.73
C THR A 64 1.81 -3.86 0.00
N TRP A 65 1.52 -3.71 -1.30
CA TRP A 65 0.64 -4.57 -2.07
C TRP A 65 -0.77 -4.67 -1.46
N HIS A 66 -1.73 -5.26 -2.18
CA HIS A 66 -3.12 -5.35 -1.71
C HIS A 66 -3.70 -6.77 -1.63
N SER A 67 -3.13 -7.77 -2.30
CA SER A 67 -3.71 -9.12 -2.33
C SER A 67 -2.70 -10.23 -2.59
N THR A 68 -2.84 -11.34 -1.86
CA THR A 68 -2.24 -12.63 -2.24
C THR A 68 -3.13 -13.25 -3.32
N SER A 69 -2.77 -13.09 -4.59
CA SER A 69 -3.53 -13.69 -5.69
C SER A 69 -3.00 -15.08 -5.98
N VAL A 70 -3.90 -16.06 -6.13
CA VAL A 70 -3.60 -17.39 -6.69
C VAL A 70 -3.80 -17.43 -8.22
N LYS A 71 -4.25 -16.32 -8.81
CA LYS A 71 -4.37 -16.19 -10.28
C LYS A 71 -2.99 -15.93 -10.88
N LYS A 72 -2.83 -16.25 -12.18
CA LYS A 72 -1.67 -15.79 -12.95
C LYS A 72 -1.59 -14.26 -12.87
N LEU A 73 -0.39 -13.72 -12.69
CA LEU A 73 -0.11 -12.29 -12.53
C LEU A 73 1.08 -11.90 -13.41
N GLY A 74 1.29 -10.59 -13.58
CA GLY A 74 2.45 -10.10 -14.31
C GLY A 74 2.48 -10.59 -15.76
N PHE A 75 3.63 -11.12 -16.17
CA PHE A 75 3.85 -11.67 -17.51
C PHE A 75 3.19 -13.03 -17.76
N ASP A 76 2.70 -13.71 -16.72
CA ASP A 76 2.07 -15.02 -16.87
C ASP A 76 0.60 -14.92 -17.33
N MET A 77 0.03 -13.72 -17.34
CA MET A 77 -1.30 -13.45 -17.89
C MET A 77 -1.26 -13.26 -19.42
N PRO A 78 -2.30 -13.66 -20.17
CA PRO A 78 -2.46 -13.24 -21.57
C PRO A 78 -2.42 -11.71 -21.68
N GLY A 79 -1.55 -11.17 -22.53
CA GLY A 79 -1.34 -9.71 -22.65
C GLY A 79 -0.71 -9.07 -21.40
N GLY A 80 -0.12 -9.87 -20.50
CA GLY A 80 0.38 -9.43 -19.20
C GLY A 80 1.44 -8.34 -19.25
N ASN A 81 2.22 -8.28 -20.33
CA ASN A 81 3.18 -7.21 -20.61
C ASN A 81 2.53 -5.81 -20.71
N ILE A 82 1.32 -5.74 -21.27
CA ILE A 82 0.58 -4.48 -21.43
C ILE A 82 -0.16 -4.17 -20.13
N HIS A 83 -0.91 -5.15 -19.60
CA HIS A 83 -1.77 -4.94 -18.44
C HIS A 83 -0.99 -4.70 -17.14
N SER A 84 0.24 -5.21 -17.04
CA SER A 84 1.07 -5.06 -15.83
C SER A 84 2.05 -3.89 -15.92
N ARG A 85 2.05 -3.10 -17.01
CA ARG A 85 3.07 -2.07 -17.24
C ARG A 85 3.16 -1.04 -16.11
N ASN A 86 2.02 -0.49 -15.67
CA ASN A 86 2.04 0.49 -14.57
C ASN A 86 2.42 -0.16 -13.24
N MET A 87 2.01 -1.41 -13.03
CA MET A 87 2.35 -2.15 -11.82
C MET A 87 3.85 -2.42 -11.74
N ILE A 88 4.47 -2.92 -12.82
CA ILE A 88 5.92 -3.15 -12.88
C ILE A 88 6.67 -1.84 -12.66
N ARG A 89 6.26 -0.75 -13.30
CA ARG A 89 6.85 0.58 -13.07
C ARG A 89 6.74 0.98 -11.60
N SER A 90 5.58 0.76 -10.97
CA SER A 90 5.35 1.06 -9.56
C SER A 90 6.28 0.26 -8.65
N LEU A 91 6.42 -1.04 -8.92
CA LEU A 91 7.32 -1.93 -8.19
C LEU A 91 8.78 -1.47 -8.35
N LEU A 92 9.22 -1.16 -9.57
CA LEU A 92 10.58 -0.69 -9.85
C LEU A 92 10.92 0.66 -9.20
N ILE A 93 9.93 1.53 -8.97
CA ILE A 93 10.12 2.81 -8.26
C ILE A 93 10.25 2.62 -6.74
N SER A 94 9.65 1.57 -6.19
CA SER A 94 9.53 1.38 -4.73
C SER A 94 10.86 0.95 -4.10
N ASP A 95 11.24 1.54 -2.97
CA ASP A 95 12.38 1.07 -2.18
C ASP A 95 12.05 -0.22 -1.43
N PHE A 96 10.79 -0.37 -1.03
CA PHE A 96 10.32 -1.52 -0.28
C PHE A 96 9.02 -2.04 -0.87
N VAL A 97 8.95 -3.35 -1.08
CA VAL A 97 7.72 -4.07 -1.45
C VAL A 97 7.43 -5.09 -0.36
N LEU A 98 6.26 -5.01 0.29
CA LEU A 98 5.89 -6.00 1.29
C LEU A 98 5.38 -7.26 0.62
N SER A 99 5.89 -8.39 1.11
CA SER A 99 5.48 -9.73 0.72
C SER A 99 4.85 -10.43 1.92
N PRO A 100 3.65 -11.02 1.75
CA PRO A 100 2.98 -11.71 2.85
C PRO A 100 3.57 -13.09 3.15
N ASN A 101 4.32 -13.69 2.22
CA ASN A 101 4.89 -15.03 2.34
C ASN A 101 5.89 -15.32 1.20
N PRO A 102 6.70 -16.39 1.31
CA PRO A 102 7.66 -16.78 0.26
C PRO A 102 7.04 -17.04 -1.12
N PHE A 103 5.77 -17.45 -1.19
CA PHE A 103 5.08 -17.68 -2.46
C PHE A 103 4.87 -16.37 -3.23
N MET A 104 4.42 -15.31 -2.56
CA MET A 104 4.29 -13.99 -3.18
C MET A 104 5.65 -13.39 -3.56
N THR A 105 6.70 -13.65 -2.78
CA THR A 105 8.06 -13.24 -3.16
C THR A 105 8.49 -13.85 -4.49
N ARG A 106 8.18 -15.13 -4.73
CA ARG A 106 8.44 -15.77 -6.02
C ARG A 106 7.63 -15.12 -7.14
N ILE A 107 6.35 -14.81 -6.92
CA ILE A 107 5.53 -14.08 -7.91
C ILE A 107 6.17 -12.72 -8.27
N PHE A 108 6.67 -11.97 -7.29
CA PHE A 108 7.36 -10.71 -7.57
C PHE A 108 8.63 -10.92 -8.39
N ARG A 109 9.47 -11.89 -8.02
CA ARG A 109 10.73 -12.17 -8.73
C ARG A 109 10.51 -12.68 -10.15
N ASP A 110 9.59 -13.63 -10.31
CA ASP A 110 9.46 -14.43 -11.52
C ASP A 110 8.36 -13.88 -12.42
N SER A 111 7.11 -13.86 -11.96
CA SER A 111 5.95 -13.42 -12.74
C SER A 111 5.98 -11.93 -13.07
N TYR A 112 6.41 -11.08 -12.13
CA TYR A 112 6.65 -9.65 -12.39
C TYR A 112 8.06 -9.35 -12.91
N ARG A 113 8.90 -10.38 -13.06
CA ARG A 113 10.29 -10.31 -13.58
C ARG A 113 11.15 -9.28 -12.85
N LEU A 114 10.94 -9.10 -11.55
CA LEU A 114 11.76 -8.19 -10.76
C LEU A 114 13.17 -8.72 -10.48
N GLN A 115 13.38 -10.03 -10.64
CA GLN A 115 14.70 -10.64 -10.47
C GLN A 115 15.74 -9.94 -11.35
N ASN A 116 16.83 -9.48 -10.73
CA ASN A 116 17.94 -8.72 -11.35
C ASN A 116 17.59 -7.31 -11.88
N LEU A 117 16.31 -6.92 -11.93
CA LEU A 117 15.89 -5.57 -12.33
C LEU A 117 15.64 -4.66 -11.13
N TYR A 118 14.99 -5.21 -10.10
CA TYR A 118 14.58 -4.47 -8.93
C TYR A 118 15.75 -4.20 -7.98
N GLN A 119 15.97 -2.92 -7.67
CA GLN A 119 17.09 -2.47 -6.81
C GLN A 119 16.67 -2.26 -5.35
N GLY A 120 15.37 -2.33 -5.04
CA GLY A 120 14.87 -2.21 -3.67
C GLY A 120 14.84 -3.54 -2.92
N LYS A 121 14.09 -3.58 -1.81
CA LYS A 121 13.98 -4.75 -0.95
C LYS A 121 12.55 -5.28 -0.91
N ILE A 122 12.40 -6.57 -1.20
CA ILE A 122 11.17 -7.30 -0.90
C ILE A 122 11.23 -7.73 0.56
N LEU A 123 10.26 -7.29 1.37
CA LEU A 123 10.19 -7.57 2.80
C LEU A 123 9.12 -8.64 3.09
N GLU A 124 9.55 -9.85 3.45
CA GLU A 124 8.64 -10.94 3.84
C GLU A 124 8.15 -10.78 5.28
N VAL A 125 7.20 -9.87 5.50
CA VAL A 125 6.75 -9.46 6.85
C VAL A 125 5.24 -9.58 7.08
N GLY A 126 4.48 -10.11 6.10
CA GLY A 126 3.03 -10.08 6.18
C GLY A 126 2.44 -8.77 5.66
N TYR A 127 1.12 -8.59 5.86
CA TYR A 127 0.44 -7.33 5.57
C TYR A 127 0.09 -6.61 6.87
N PRO A 128 0.35 -5.29 6.99
CA PRO A 128 -0.02 -4.51 8.18
C PRO A 128 -1.51 -4.61 8.52
N ARG A 129 -2.37 -4.75 7.51
CA ARG A 129 -3.83 -4.88 7.72
C ARG A 129 -4.24 -6.17 8.45
N ASN A 130 -3.36 -7.18 8.50
CA ASN A 130 -3.65 -8.46 9.16
C ASN A 130 -3.31 -8.42 10.66
N ASP A 131 -2.60 -7.38 11.14
CA ASP A 131 -2.17 -7.26 12.53
C ASP A 131 -3.35 -7.24 13.51
N SER A 132 -4.47 -6.59 13.15
CA SER A 132 -5.67 -6.54 14.00
C SER A 132 -6.27 -7.93 14.23
N THR A 133 -6.30 -8.77 13.18
CA THR A 133 -6.77 -10.16 13.27
C THR A 133 -5.85 -10.97 14.17
N LEU A 134 -4.52 -10.89 13.98
CA LEU A 134 -3.57 -11.67 14.76
C LEU A 134 -3.54 -11.25 16.23
N ARG A 135 -3.58 -9.93 16.52
CA ARG A 135 -3.68 -9.42 17.89
C ARG A 135 -5.01 -9.74 18.56
N GLY A 136 -6.08 -9.89 17.78
CA GLY A 136 -7.38 -10.36 18.29
C GLY A 136 -7.40 -11.85 18.64
N LEU A 137 -6.62 -12.66 17.92
CA LEU A 137 -6.50 -14.11 18.13
C LEU A 137 -5.57 -14.45 19.31
N PHE A 138 -4.58 -13.59 19.60
CA PHE A 138 -3.69 -13.72 20.75
C PHE A 138 -3.82 -12.49 21.65
N PRO A 139 -4.76 -12.49 22.62
CA PRO A 139 -4.91 -11.37 23.55
C PRO A 139 -3.59 -11.15 24.29
N ILE A 140 -3.07 -9.93 24.21
CA ILE A 140 -2.02 -9.46 25.11
C ILE A 140 -2.68 -9.28 26.48
N GLU A 141 -2.14 -9.95 27.51
CA GLU A 141 -2.62 -9.78 28.89
C GLU A 141 -2.64 -8.29 29.24
N GLY A 142 -3.83 -7.77 29.60
CA GLY A 142 -4.00 -6.39 30.08
C GLY A 142 -4.84 -5.44 29.23
N VAL A 143 -5.34 -5.84 28.05
CA VAL A 143 -6.29 -5.02 27.26
C VAL A 143 -7.67 -5.66 27.26
N GLY A 144 -8.61 -5.06 28.01
CA GLY A 144 -9.98 -5.53 28.14
C GLY A 144 -10.75 -5.54 26.81
N ARG A 145 -11.58 -6.57 26.63
CA ARG A 145 -12.45 -6.72 25.45
C ARG A 145 -13.57 -5.70 25.47
N GLY A 146 -13.49 -4.70 24.60
CA GLY A 146 -14.60 -3.82 24.26
C GLY A 146 -15.33 -4.31 23.01
N SER A 147 -16.20 -5.31 23.15
CA SER A 147 -17.34 -5.50 22.26
C SER A 147 -18.29 -6.52 22.89
N GLY A 148 -19.33 -6.02 23.55
CA GLY A 148 -20.52 -6.80 23.86
C GLY A 148 -21.23 -7.15 22.56
N VAL A 149 -21.37 -8.44 22.30
CA VAL A 149 -22.42 -8.96 21.42
C VAL A 149 -23.30 -9.78 22.34
N ALA A 150 -24.48 -9.24 22.65
CA ALA A 150 -25.54 -9.98 23.32
C ALA A 150 -26.03 -11.07 22.37
N ALA A 151 -25.94 -12.32 22.80
CA ALA A 151 -26.64 -13.42 22.16
C ALA A 151 -28.11 -13.37 22.60
N GLY A 152 -29.00 -13.25 21.61
CA GLY A 152 -30.40 -13.64 21.72
C GLY A 152 -30.61 -15.02 21.13
#